data_AF-A0AAN7SKE2-F1
#
_entry.id   AF-A0AAN7SKE2-F1
#
_cell.length_a   1.000
_cell.length_b   1.000
_cell.length_c   1.000
_cell.angle_alpha   90.00
_cell.angle_beta   90.00
_cell.angle_gamma   90.00
#
_symmetry.space_group_name_H-M   'P 1'
#
loop_
_entity.id
_entity.type
_entity.pdbx_description
1 polymer ?
#
loop_
_entity_poly.entity_id
_entity_poly.type
_entity_poly.pdbx_seq_one_letter_code
_entity_poly.pdbx_strand_id
1 'polypeptide(L)'
;MENVMCNKEKKPGMYKFQELFVFFSERVMTDTKKTTEPKWLTPILLLLDSLGKVSTCTQRKRNMHLVINRVWKWYDLVTGKWTPYSITNNKLINDAYWNGEQSIRVTCGRRRYTITFGDMQQCNEETGNHRPITMTLLNMASESKFDANTDITEAMENEEVVLTEKEEKRCIPAPSLTKQQTVDIVRTCVKLMHLQIDKDRLHAIMRICLRLTRDFNNAKIFV
;
A
#
# COMPACT_ATOMS: atom_id res chain seq x y z
N MET A 1 11.31 -43.22 5.27
CA MET A 1 10.70 -42.53 4.11
C MET A 1 10.83 -41.05 4.35
N GLU A 2 11.87 -40.47 3.78
CA GLU A 2 12.22 -39.06 3.84
C GLU A 2 11.12 -38.23 3.16
N ASN A 3 10.50 -37.31 3.90
CA ASN A 3 9.67 -36.28 3.30
C ASN A 3 10.53 -35.06 3.02
N VAL A 4 10.82 -34.92 1.73
CA VAL A 4 11.60 -33.89 1.06
C VAL A 4 11.14 -32.50 1.53
N MET A 5 11.97 -31.86 2.35
CA MET A 5 11.96 -30.41 2.54
C MET A 5 12.23 -29.77 1.19
N CYS A 6 11.17 -29.26 0.56
CA CYS A 6 11.25 -28.45 -0.64
C CYS A 6 12.07 -27.20 -0.32
N ASN A 7 13.36 -27.27 -0.67
CA ASN A 7 14.30 -26.18 -0.65
C ASN A 7 13.80 -25.12 -1.65
N LYS A 8 12.91 -24.24 -1.20
CA LYS A 8 12.58 -23.02 -1.93
C LYS A 8 13.84 -22.18 -1.91
N GLU A 9 14.61 -22.26 -3.00
CA GLU A 9 15.72 -21.36 -3.28
C GLU A 9 15.29 -19.94 -2.91
N LYS A 10 15.96 -19.36 -1.91
CA LYS A 10 15.79 -17.96 -1.53
C LYS A 10 16.25 -17.13 -2.71
N LYS A 11 15.33 -16.81 -3.63
CA LYS A 11 15.55 -15.83 -4.69
C LYS A 11 16.19 -14.60 -4.03
N PRO A 12 17.30 -14.07 -4.57
CA PRO A 12 17.92 -12.88 -4.00
C PRO A 12 16.83 -11.82 -3.84
N GLY A 13 16.67 -11.32 -2.61
CA GLY A 13 15.62 -10.35 -2.31
C GLY A 13 15.70 -9.20 -3.30
N MET A 14 14.55 -8.70 -3.75
CA MET A 14 14.41 -7.69 -4.82
C MET A 14 15.30 -6.45 -4.63
N TYR A 15 15.78 -6.19 -3.40
CA TYR A 15 16.63 -5.07 -3.00
C TYR A 15 18.13 -5.36 -2.97
N LYS A 16 18.54 -6.64 -3.02
CA LYS A 16 19.93 -7.06 -2.78
C LYS A 16 20.90 -6.47 -3.80
N PHE A 17 20.47 -6.32 -5.04
CA PHE A 17 21.30 -5.73 -6.10
C PHE A 17 21.41 -4.21 -5.92
N GLN A 18 20.31 -3.51 -5.69
CA GLN A 18 20.27 -2.06 -5.50
C GLN A 18 21.10 -1.65 -4.28
N GLU A 19 20.99 -2.41 -3.20
CA GLU A 19 21.81 -2.25 -2.00
C GLU A 19 23.31 -2.42 -2.29
N LEU A 20 23.70 -3.49 -2.99
CA LEU A 20 25.09 -3.74 -3.38
C LEU A 20 25.67 -2.60 -4.23
N PHE A 21 24.88 -2.07 -5.18
CA PHE A 21 25.30 -0.95 -6.01
C PHE A 21 25.49 0.35 -5.21
N VAL A 22 24.59 0.63 -4.26
CA VAL A 22 24.71 1.81 -3.39
C VAL A 22 25.94 1.70 -2.49
N PHE A 23 26.17 0.55 -1.84
CA PHE A 23 27.38 0.34 -1.03
C PHE A 23 28.67 0.40 -1.84
N PHE A 24 28.68 -0.23 -3.03
CA PHE A 24 29.84 -0.20 -3.92
C PHE A 24 30.17 1.23 -4.34
N SER A 25 29.15 2.04 -4.68
CA SER A 25 29.35 3.45 -5.01
C SER A 25 29.91 4.26 -3.86
N GLU A 26 29.41 4.06 -2.62
CA GLU A 26 29.95 4.75 -1.45
C GLU A 26 31.42 4.39 -1.25
N ARG A 27 31.76 3.10 -1.31
CA ARG A 27 33.13 2.66 -1.07
C ARG A 27 34.11 3.22 -2.11
N VAL A 28 33.74 3.18 -3.39
CA VAL A 28 34.58 3.73 -4.47
C VAL A 28 34.72 5.26 -4.36
N MET A 29 33.65 5.97 -3.99
CA MET A 29 33.68 7.43 -3.87
C MET A 29 34.44 7.91 -2.63
N THR A 30 34.38 7.17 -1.52
CA THR A 30 35.16 7.45 -0.30
C THR A 30 36.65 7.18 -0.50
N ASP A 31 37.03 6.09 -1.19
CA ASP A 31 38.43 5.70 -1.38
C ASP A 31 39.17 6.60 -2.38
N THR A 32 38.50 7.05 -3.44
CA THR A 32 39.17 7.75 -4.55
C THR A 32 39.45 9.23 -4.29
N LYS A 33 38.78 9.87 -3.32
CA LYS A 33 38.81 11.34 -3.03
C LYS A 33 38.63 12.28 -4.24
N LYS A 34 38.54 11.75 -5.46
CA LYS A 34 38.28 12.38 -6.74
C LYS A 34 36.93 11.86 -7.25
N THR A 35 35.97 12.77 -7.25
CA THR A 35 34.53 12.60 -7.42
C THR A 35 34.13 12.37 -8.88
N THR A 36 34.58 11.29 -9.51
CA THR A 36 33.93 10.85 -10.77
C THR A 36 32.67 10.07 -10.41
N GLU A 37 31.58 10.80 -10.24
CA GLU A 37 30.32 10.24 -9.74
C GLU A 37 29.65 9.33 -10.79
N PRO A 38 29.21 8.13 -10.42
CA PRO A 38 28.51 7.26 -11.35
C PRO A 38 27.16 7.87 -11.79
N LYS A 39 26.94 7.98 -13.10
CA LYS A 39 25.67 8.50 -13.66
C LYS A 39 24.45 7.63 -13.30
N TRP A 40 24.68 6.36 -12.97
CA TRP A 40 23.63 5.42 -12.58
C TRP A 40 23.20 5.53 -11.11
N LEU A 41 23.92 6.28 -10.28
CA LEU A 41 23.63 6.37 -8.85
C LEU A 41 22.25 7.00 -8.58
N THR A 42 21.95 8.14 -9.19
CA THR A 42 20.65 8.83 -9.02
C THR A 42 19.47 7.94 -9.46
N PRO A 43 19.48 7.31 -10.66
CA PRO A 43 18.43 6.35 -11.03
C PRO A 43 18.24 5.21 -10.03
N ILE A 44 19.32 4.63 -9.48
CA ILE A 44 19.22 3.54 -8.49
C ILE A 44 18.59 4.03 -7.18
N LEU A 45 18.97 5.22 -6.71
CA LEU A 45 18.38 5.84 -5.52
C LEU A 45 16.87 6.10 -5.73
N LEU A 46 16.48 6.64 -6.89
CA LEU A 46 15.06 6.86 -7.20
C LEU A 46 14.27 5.55 -7.35
N LEU A 47 14.89 4.51 -7.89
CA LEU A 47 14.29 3.17 -7.93
C LEU A 47 14.06 2.62 -6.52
N LEU A 48 15.03 2.78 -5.62
CA LEU A 48 14.92 2.36 -4.22
C LEU A 48 13.78 3.08 -3.49
N ASP A 49 13.64 4.41 -3.66
CA ASP A 49 12.49 5.19 -3.15
C ASP A 49 11.17 4.64 -3.70
N SER A 50 11.12 4.34 -5.00
CA SER A 50 9.91 3.86 -5.68
C SER A 50 9.52 2.45 -5.21
N LEU A 51 10.46 1.53 -5.06
CA LEU A 51 10.19 0.19 -4.53
C LEU A 51 9.69 0.27 -3.08
N GLY A 52 10.26 1.14 -2.25
CA GLY A 52 9.77 1.40 -0.89
C GLY A 52 8.33 1.94 -0.86
N LYS A 53 7.96 2.82 -1.81
CA LYS A 53 6.57 3.26 -2.00
C LYS A 53 5.66 2.10 -2.34
N VAL A 54 6.03 1.28 -3.33
CA VAL A 54 5.22 0.14 -3.79
C VAL A 54 5.01 -0.88 -2.68
N SER A 55 6.05 -1.21 -1.92
CA SER A 55 5.94 -2.10 -0.75
C SER A 55 4.96 -1.55 0.29
N THR A 56 5.06 -0.27 0.62
CA THR A 56 4.12 0.37 1.56
C THR A 56 2.68 0.34 1.04
N CYS A 57 2.46 0.70 -0.22
CA CYS A 57 1.13 0.73 -0.81
C CYS A 57 0.48 -0.65 -0.88
N THR A 58 1.23 -1.66 -1.30
CA THR A 58 0.74 -3.05 -1.40
C THR A 58 0.45 -3.66 -0.03
N GLN A 59 1.30 -3.39 0.98
CA GLN A 59 1.05 -3.80 2.37
C GLN A 59 -0.22 -3.15 2.92
N ARG A 60 -0.40 -1.83 2.72
CA ARG A 60 -1.60 -1.11 3.15
C ARG A 60 -2.86 -1.64 2.48
N LYS A 61 -2.80 -1.89 1.18
CA LYS A 61 -3.91 -2.48 0.43
C LYS A 61 -4.29 -3.85 1.00
N ARG A 62 -3.31 -4.73 1.26
CA ARG A 62 -3.57 -6.03 1.90
C ARG A 62 -4.22 -5.85 3.27
N ASN A 63 -3.64 -5.03 4.14
CA ASN A 63 -4.16 -4.81 5.49
C ASN A 63 -5.59 -4.24 5.46
N MET A 64 -5.89 -3.31 4.55
CA MET A 64 -7.24 -2.79 4.34
C MET A 64 -8.22 -3.92 3.99
N HIS A 65 -7.85 -4.84 3.10
CA HIS A 65 -8.70 -5.95 2.71
C HIS A 65 -8.94 -6.98 3.83
N LEU A 66 -8.10 -7.01 4.87
CA LEU A 66 -8.28 -7.88 6.03
C LEU A 66 -9.25 -7.31 7.07
N VAL A 67 -9.60 -6.02 6.98
CA VAL A 67 -10.45 -5.32 7.96
C VAL A 67 -11.78 -4.81 7.37
N ILE A 68 -12.03 -5.09 6.09
CA ILE A 68 -13.29 -4.75 5.40
C ILE A 68 -14.05 -6.00 5.06
N ASN A 69 -15.37 -5.89 4.99
CA ASN A 69 -16.24 -6.91 4.42
C ASN A 69 -16.59 -6.57 2.95
N ARG A 70 -17.29 -7.50 2.28
CA ARG A 70 -17.69 -7.38 0.86
C ARG A 70 -19.00 -6.59 0.66
N VAL A 71 -19.36 -5.74 1.62
CA VAL A 71 -20.55 -4.89 1.55
C VAL A 71 -20.15 -3.47 1.15
N TRP A 72 -20.56 -3.09 -0.04
CA TRP A 72 -20.38 -1.76 -0.62
C TRP A 72 -21.51 -0.83 -0.19
N LYS A 73 -21.15 0.41 0.14
CA LYS A 73 -22.05 1.49 0.52
C LYS A 73 -21.76 2.73 -0.31
N TRP A 74 -22.79 3.55 -0.52
CA TRP A 74 -22.68 4.89 -1.08
C TRP A 74 -23.12 5.91 -0.03
N TYR A 75 -22.56 7.11 -0.10
CA TYR A 75 -22.92 8.16 0.84
C TYR A 75 -24.17 8.90 0.38
N ASP A 76 -25.22 8.86 1.18
CA ASP A 76 -26.43 9.62 0.91
C ASP A 76 -26.35 11.03 1.51
N LEU A 77 -26.23 12.03 0.63
CA LEU A 77 -26.17 13.45 1.01
C LEU A 77 -27.44 13.96 1.69
N VAL A 78 -28.60 13.33 1.47
CA VAL A 78 -29.86 13.77 2.08
C VAL A 78 -29.93 13.33 3.53
N THR A 79 -29.63 12.07 3.81
CA THR A 79 -29.68 11.50 5.16
C THR A 79 -28.37 11.65 5.93
N GLY A 80 -27.27 11.98 5.25
CA GLY A 80 -25.92 12.05 5.82
C GLY A 80 -25.35 10.69 6.22
N LYS A 81 -25.91 9.59 5.72
CA LYS A 81 -25.57 8.21 6.13
C LYS A 81 -25.00 7.39 4.97
N TRP A 82 -24.19 6.40 5.33
CA TRP A 82 -23.73 5.37 4.40
C TRP A 82 -24.83 4.33 4.16
N THR A 83 -25.33 4.25 2.94
CA THR A 83 -26.41 3.33 2.56
C THR A 83 -25.83 2.15 1.76
N PRO A 84 -26.15 0.90 2.11
CA PRO A 84 -25.70 -0.25 1.34
C PRO A 84 -26.36 -0.30 -0.05
N TYR A 85 -25.62 -0.85 -1.02
CA TYR A 85 -26.23 -1.23 -2.30
C TYR A 85 -27.17 -2.42 -2.12
N SER A 86 -28.09 -2.61 -3.08
CA SER A 86 -28.87 -3.83 -3.17
C SER A 86 -27.96 -5.05 -3.34
N ILE A 87 -28.42 -6.23 -2.91
CA ILE A 87 -27.62 -7.47 -2.95
C ILE A 87 -27.07 -7.74 -4.36
N THR A 88 -27.90 -7.55 -5.39
CA THR A 88 -27.51 -7.72 -6.80
C THR A 88 -26.42 -6.73 -7.21
N ASN A 89 -26.60 -5.43 -6.95
CA ASN A 89 -25.60 -4.42 -7.32
C ASN A 89 -24.32 -4.59 -6.51
N ASN A 90 -24.42 -4.93 -5.22
CA ASN A 90 -23.28 -5.21 -4.37
C ASN A 90 -22.41 -6.33 -4.96
N LYS A 91 -23.02 -7.42 -5.42
CA LYS A 91 -22.30 -8.52 -6.06
C LYS A 91 -21.59 -8.06 -7.34
N LEU A 92 -22.28 -7.35 -8.23
CA LEU A 92 -21.69 -6.82 -9.46
C LEU A 92 -20.49 -5.91 -9.19
N ILE A 93 -20.63 -4.98 -8.24
CA ILE A 93 -19.58 -4.04 -7.85
C ILE A 93 -18.37 -4.79 -7.27
N ASN A 94 -18.64 -5.73 -6.36
CA ASN A 94 -17.59 -6.53 -5.73
C ASN A 94 -16.82 -7.37 -6.75
N ASP A 95 -17.53 -8.05 -7.66
CA ASP A 95 -16.91 -8.88 -8.69
C ASP A 95 -16.06 -8.04 -9.64
N ALA A 96 -16.58 -6.90 -10.13
CA ALA A 96 -15.85 -5.97 -10.99
C ALA A 96 -14.57 -5.42 -10.31
N TYR A 97 -14.67 -5.04 -9.03
CA TYR A 97 -13.54 -4.56 -8.25
C TYR A 97 -12.42 -5.60 -8.13
N TRP A 98 -12.78 -6.85 -7.80
CA TRP A 98 -11.82 -7.94 -7.64
C TRP A 98 -11.29 -8.48 -8.97
N ASN A 99 -12.05 -8.37 -10.06
CA ASN A 99 -11.56 -8.55 -11.44
C ASN A 99 -10.55 -7.47 -11.82
N GLY A 100 -10.66 -6.29 -11.24
CA GLY A 100 -9.78 -5.15 -11.52
C GLY A 100 -10.19 -4.31 -12.70
N GLU A 101 -11.49 -4.27 -12.94
CA GLU A 101 -12.09 -3.27 -13.78
C GLU A 101 -11.82 -1.88 -13.18
N GLN A 102 -11.72 -0.85 -14.02
CA GLN A 102 -11.54 0.54 -13.56
C GLN A 102 -12.87 1.17 -13.13
N SER A 103 -13.96 0.70 -13.75
CA SER A 103 -15.31 1.19 -13.52
C SER A 103 -16.34 0.14 -13.87
N ILE A 104 -17.53 0.25 -13.26
CA ILE A 104 -18.69 -0.60 -13.56
C ILE A 104 -19.95 0.27 -13.65
N ARG A 105 -20.89 -0.10 -14.53
CA ARG A 105 -22.20 0.55 -14.61
C ARG A 105 -23.23 -0.28 -13.84
N VAL A 106 -23.99 0.37 -12.97
CA VAL A 106 -25.04 -0.25 -12.16
C VAL A 106 -26.34 0.54 -12.27
N THR A 107 -27.46 -0.15 -12.18
CA THR A 107 -28.78 0.47 -12.21
C THR A 107 -29.40 0.37 -10.82
N CYS A 108 -29.76 1.52 -10.23
CA CYS A 108 -30.45 1.59 -8.94
C CYS A 108 -31.86 2.16 -9.18
N GLY A 109 -32.87 1.30 -9.12
CA GLY A 109 -34.24 1.67 -9.48
C GLY A 109 -34.33 2.00 -10.98
N ARG A 110 -34.67 3.24 -11.30
CA ARG A 110 -34.78 3.73 -12.70
C ARG A 110 -33.56 4.52 -13.18
N ARG A 111 -32.56 4.74 -12.32
CA ARG A 111 -31.39 5.57 -12.62
C ARG A 111 -30.15 4.71 -12.85
N ARG A 112 -29.28 5.16 -13.74
CA ARG A 112 -27.98 4.53 -14.03
C ARG A 112 -26.84 5.30 -13.39
N TYR A 113 -25.92 4.56 -12.80
CA TYR A 113 -24.73 5.08 -12.15
C TYR A 113 -23.50 4.39 -12.71
N THR A 114 -22.45 5.18 -12.99
CA THR A 114 -21.11 4.66 -13.24
C THR A 114 -20.30 4.76 -11.96
N ILE A 115 -19.79 3.64 -11.48
CA ILE A 115 -18.84 3.56 -10.36
C ILE A 115 -17.43 3.55 -10.93
N THR A 116 -16.58 4.45 -10.46
CA THR A 116 -15.15 4.50 -10.79
C THR A 116 -14.34 4.14 -9.54
N PHE A 117 -13.61 3.03 -9.60
CA PHE A 117 -12.90 2.49 -8.43
C PHE A 117 -11.63 3.29 -8.09
N GLY A 118 -10.99 3.92 -9.08
CA GLY A 118 -9.80 4.75 -8.86
C GLY A 118 -10.07 5.93 -7.91
N ASP A 119 -11.24 6.55 -8.05
CA ASP A 119 -11.65 7.71 -7.25
C ASP A 119 -12.56 7.33 -6.08
N MET A 120 -12.99 6.06 -6.00
CA MET A 120 -13.97 5.56 -5.04
C MET A 120 -15.25 6.40 -5.04
N GLN A 121 -15.83 6.61 -6.24
CA GLN A 121 -17.04 7.39 -6.43
C GLN A 121 -18.03 6.70 -7.37
N GLN A 122 -19.32 6.95 -7.14
CA GLN A 122 -20.38 6.76 -8.13
C GLN A 122 -20.76 8.10 -8.75
N CYS A 123 -21.02 8.11 -10.05
CA CYS A 123 -21.51 9.25 -10.82
C CYS A 123 -22.87 8.88 -11.44
N ASN A 124 -23.88 9.72 -11.25
CA ASN A 124 -25.16 9.56 -11.92
C ASN A 124 -25.03 9.98 -13.39
N GLU A 125 -25.34 9.07 -14.34
CA GLU A 125 -25.18 9.33 -15.77
C GLU A 125 -26.12 10.43 -16.30
N GLU A 126 -27.28 10.64 -15.66
CA GLU A 126 -28.27 11.63 -16.12
C GLU A 126 -27.94 13.05 -15.63
N THR A 127 -27.37 13.16 -14.42
CA THR A 127 -27.19 14.46 -13.74
C THR A 127 -25.73 14.84 -13.54
N GLY A 128 -24.79 13.92 -13.75
CA GLY A 128 -23.38 14.11 -13.42
C GLY A 128 -23.10 14.19 -11.91
N ASN A 129 -24.06 13.91 -11.04
CA ASN A 129 -23.87 14.03 -9.60
C ASN A 129 -22.97 12.91 -9.06
N HIS A 130 -21.91 13.31 -8.34
CA HIS A 130 -20.93 12.39 -7.74
C HIS A 130 -21.28 12.11 -6.28
N ARG A 131 -21.13 10.85 -5.86
CA ARG A 131 -21.23 10.44 -4.45
C ARG A 131 -20.09 9.49 -4.10
N PRO A 132 -19.45 9.64 -2.94
CA PRO A 132 -18.45 8.70 -2.45
C PRO A 132 -19.02 7.30 -2.28
N ILE A 133 -18.18 6.29 -2.48
CA ILE A 133 -18.48 4.88 -2.19
C ILE A 133 -17.40 4.29 -1.29
N THR A 134 -17.75 3.24 -0.53
CA THR A 134 -16.80 2.53 0.32
C THR A 134 -17.18 1.06 0.48
N MET A 135 -16.19 0.22 0.76
CA MET A 135 -16.42 -1.08 1.40
C MET A 135 -16.58 -0.87 2.90
N THR A 136 -17.42 -1.67 3.55
CA THR A 136 -17.75 -1.51 4.97
C THR A 136 -16.66 -2.15 5.82
N LEU A 137 -16.20 -1.43 6.85
CA LEU A 137 -15.31 -1.99 7.87
C LEU A 137 -16.05 -3.05 8.69
N LEU A 138 -15.36 -4.11 9.12
CA LEU A 138 -15.94 -5.15 9.96
C LEU A 138 -16.62 -4.57 11.21
N ASN A 139 -15.92 -3.65 11.88
CA ASN A 139 -16.41 -3.00 13.11
C ASN A 139 -17.56 -2.00 12.87
N MET A 140 -17.84 -1.62 11.62
CA MET A 140 -18.91 -0.67 11.24
C MET A 140 -20.14 -1.40 10.69
N ALA A 141 -20.08 -2.74 10.57
CA ALA A 141 -21.25 -3.56 10.25
C ALA A 141 -22.23 -3.67 11.44
N SER A 142 -21.77 -3.44 12.66
CA SER A 142 -22.55 -3.53 13.91
C SER A 142 -23.28 -2.24 14.30
N GLU A 143 -22.99 -1.10 13.65
CA GLU A 143 -23.66 0.18 13.94
C GLU A 143 -25.17 0.16 13.64
N SER A 144 -25.67 -0.84 12.91
CA SER A 144 -27.10 -1.05 12.67
C SER A 144 -27.84 -1.75 13.82
N LYS A 145 -27.17 -2.09 14.93
CA LYS A 145 -27.77 -2.77 16.10
C LYS A 145 -27.62 -2.02 17.44
N PHE A 146 -27.32 -0.72 17.45
CA PHE A 146 -27.36 0.07 18.68
C PHE A 146 -28.79 0.50 19.02
N ASP A 147 -29.62 -0.48 19.39
CA ASP A 147 -30.68 -0.22 20.37
C ASP A 147 -30.00 -0.22 21.74
N ALA A 148 -30.18 0.88 22.48
CA ALA A 148 -29.62 1.04 23.81
C ALA A 148 -30.24 0.00 24.76
N ASN A 149 -29.56 -1.12 25.02
CA ASN A 149 -29.58 -1.94 26.26
C ASN A 149 -29.02 -3.37 26.04
N THR A 150 -27.77 -3.50 25.57
CA THR A 150 -27.10 -4.81 25.60
C THR A 150 -25.64 -4.64 26.03
N ASP A 151 -25.26 -5.37 27.08
CA ASP A 151 -23.93 -5.36 27.68
C ASP A 151 -22.81 -5.58 26.64
N ILE A 152 -21.80 -4.71 26.71
CA ILE A 152 -20.79 -4.47 25.66
C ILE A 152 -19.67 -5.55 25.65
N THR A 153 -19.74 -6.58 26.49
CA THR A 153 -18.57 -7.41 26.81
C THR A 153 -18.45 -8.76 26.10
N GLU A 154 -19.40 -9.21 25.28
CA GLU A 154 -19.37 -10.61 24.78
C GLU A 154 -19.55 -10.83 23.27
N ALA A 155 -19.62 -9.78 22.44
CA ALA A 155 -19.82 -9.92 20.98
C ALA A 155 -18.59 -9.60 20.12
N MET A 156 -17.37 -9.63 20.70
CA MET A 156 -16.11 -9.54 19.94
C MET A 156 -15.63 -10.94 19.53
N GLU A 157 -16.46 -11.67 18.80
CA GLU A 157 -15.93 -12.76 17.98
C GLU A 157 -15.21 -12.11 16.79
N ASN A 158 -13.90 -12.28 16.75
CA ASN A 158 -13.05 -11.88 15.62
C ASN A 158 -13.49 -12.66 14.37
N GLU A 159 -14.49 -12.17 13.62
CA GLU A 159 -14.71 -12.60 12.25
C GLU A 159 -13.51 -12.15 11.41
N GLU A 160 -12.47 -12.99 11.38
CA GLU A 160 -11.33 -12.81 10.48
C GLU A 160 -11.82 -12.92 9.04
N VAL A 161 -11.68 -11.85 8.26
CA VAL A 161 -11.97 -11.89 6.82
C VAL A 161 -10.87 -12.66 6.13
N VAL A 162 -11.17 -13.91 5.80
CA VAL A 162 -10.33 -14.73 4.93
C VAL A 162 -10.55 -14.30 3.48
N LEU A 163 -9.44 -13.99 2.80
CA LEU A 163 -9.43 -13.70 1.38
C LEU A 163 -9.52 -15.00 0.58
N THR A 164 -10.31 -15.01 -0.49
CA THR A 164 -10.32 -16.10 -1.46
C THR A 164 -8.98 -16.14 -2.21
N GLU A 165 -8.62 -17.29 -2.79
CA GLU A 165 -7.36 -17.43 -3.54
C GLU A 165 -7.19 -16.36 -4.64
N LYS A 166 -8.29 -15.93 -5.26
CA LYS A 166 -8.28 -14.88 -6.29
C LYS A 166 -7.95 -13.51 -5.69
N GLU A 167 -8.53 -13.20 -4.54
CA GLU A 167 -8.31 -11.93 -3.83
C GLU A 167 -6.89 -11.88 -3.25
N GLU A 168 -6.38 -12.99 -2.73
CA GLU A 168 -5.00 -13.11 -2.25
C GLU A 168 -3.99 -12.83 -3.36
N LYS A 169 -4.18 -13.41 -4.55
CA LYS A 169 -3.34 -13.15 -5.72
C LYS A 169 -3.31 -11.67 -6.13
N ARG A 170 -4.36 -10.91 -5.84
CA ARG A 170 -4.47 -9.46 -6.11
C ARG A 170 -3.90 -8.58 -4.98
N CYS A 171 -3.65 -9.18 -3.82
CA CYS A 171 -3.19 -8.50 -2.60
C CYS A 171 -1.81 -9.00 -2.14
N ILE A 172 -0.97 -9.46 -3.07
CA ILE A 172 0.40 -9.89 -2.77
C ILE A 172 1.20 -8.66 -2.32
N PRO A 173 1.66 -8.60 -1.06
CA PRO A 173 2.47 -7.50 -0.58
C PRO A 173 3.85 -7.60 -1.24
N ALA A 174 4.30 -6.49 -1.82
CA ALA A 174 5.66 -6.44 -2.33
C ALA A 174 6.65 -6.45 -1.14
N PRO A 175 7.77 -7.19 -1.24
CA PRO A 175 8.74 -7.29 -0.16
C PRO A 175 9.15 -5.92 0.34
N SER A 176 9.32 -5.76 1.64
CA SER A 176 9.86 -4.54 2.25
C SER A 176 11.36 -4.66 2.46
N LEU A 177 12.05 -3.52 2.60
CA LEU A 177 13.40 -3.51 3.14
C LEU A 177 13.38 -4.06 4.57
N THR A 178 14.34 -4.92 4.90
CA THR A 178 14.52 -5.36 6.29
C THR A 178 14.99 -4.19 7.15
N LYS A 179 14.84 -4.30 8.48
CA LYS A 179 15.33 -3.29 9.42
C LYS A 179 16.84 -3.04 9.24
N GLN A 180 17.62 -4.12 9.09
CA GLN A 180 19.06 -4.04 8.88
C GLN A 180 19.41 -3.27 7.60
N GLN A 181 18.81 -3.66 6.47
CA GLN A 181 19.02 -2.98 5.18
C GLN A 181 18.67 -1.49 5.26
N THR A 182 17.57 -1.17 5.95
CA THR A 182 17.13 0.22 6.13
C THR A 182 18.20 1.04 6.86
N VAL A 183 18.72 0.51 7.98
CA VAL A 183 19.80 1.14 8.75
C VAL A 183 21.05 1.35 7.88
N ASP A 184 21.45 0.34 7.12
CA ASP A 184 22.68 0.44 6.35
C ASP A 184 22.54 1.38 5.14
N ILE A 185 21.37 1.42 4.49
CA ILE A 185 21.05 2.41 3.44
C ILE A 185 21.12 3.81 4.03
N VAL A 186 20.48 4.08 5.17
CA VAL A 186 20.51 5.39 5.82
C VAL A 186 21.94 5.81 6.15
N ARG A 187 22.74 4.91 6.75
CA ARG A 187 24.15 5.18 7.05
C ARG A 187 24.94 5.52 5.77
N THR A 188 24.71 4.78 4.70
CA THR A 188 25.38 5.00 3.40
C THR A 188 24.99 6.36 2.82
N CYS A 189 23.71 6.70 2.84
CA CYS A 189 23.20 8.01 2.44
C CYS A 189 23.83 9.16 3.25
N VAL A 190 23.97 9.02 4.57
CA VAL A 190 24.64 10.02 5.42
C VAL A 190 26.09 10.22 5.01
N LYS A 191 26.85 9.14 4.77
CA LYS A 191 28.23 9.26 4.28
C LYS A 191 28.31 9.95 2.92
N LEU A 192 27.43 9.59 1.98
CA LEU A 192 27.37 10.22 0.66
C LEU A 192 27.07 11.73 0.75
N MET A 193 26.28 12.18 1.72
CA MET A 193 26.01 13.61 1.95
C MET A 193 27.23 14.40 2.44
N HIS A 194 28.22 13.75 3.05
CA HIS A 194 29.47 14.40 3.45
C HIS A 194 30.44 14.58 2.27
N LEU A 195 30.17 13.94 1.12
CA LEU A 195 30.92 14.14 -0.11
C LEU A 195 30.36 15.35 -0.87
N GLN A 196 31.20 16.01 -1.67
CA GLN A 196 30.75 17.09 -2.57
C GLN A 196 29.97 16.51 -3.76
N ILE A 197 28.72 16.13 -3.50
CA ILE A 197 27.80 15.59 -4.49
C ILE A 197 26.98 16.67 -5.17
N ASP A 198 26.58 16.44 -6.42
CA ASP A 198 25.70 17.36 -7.13
C ASP A 198 24.29 17.45 -6.48
N LYS A 199 23.57 18.49 -6.87
CA LYS A 199 22.25 18.82 -6.34
C LYS A 199 21.19 17.72 -6.56
N ASP A 200 21.19 17.06 -7.72
CA ASP A 200 20.17 16.06 -8.04
C ASP A 200 20.39 14.76 -7.26
N ARG A 201 21.65 14.36 -7.06
CA ARG A 201 22.00 13.22 -6.18
C ARG A 201 21.67 13.52 -4.73
N LEU A 202 22.02 14.72 -4.24
CA LEU A 202 21.66 15.13 -2.88
C LEU A 202 20.15 15.08 -2.68
N HIS A 203 19.37 15.57 -3.65
CA HIS A 203 17.91 15.50 -3.59
C HIS A 203 17.38 14.06 -3.57
N ALA A 204 17.93 13.17 -4.39
CA ALA A 204 17.56 11.75 -4.39
C ALA A 204 17.88 11.06 -3.05
N ILE A 205 19.04 11.37 -2.46
CA ILE A 205 19.44 10.88 -1.13
C ILE A 205 18.48 11.39 -0.06
N MET A 206 18.22 12.69 -0.02
CA MET A 206 17.32 13.29 0.97
C MET A 206 15.91 12.68 0.92
N ARG A 207 15.39 12.36 -0.27
CA ARG A 207 14.10 11.69 -0.43
C ARG A 207 14.06 10.31 0.21
N ILE A 208 15.11 9.52 0.04
CA ILE A 208 15.22 8.20 0.67
C ILE A 208 15.34 8.37 2.19
N CYS A 209 16.23 9.25 2.64
CA CYS A 209 16.43 9.52 4.06
C CYS A 209 15.11 9.88 4.73
N LEU A 210 14.38 10.87 4.21
CA LEU A 210 13.08 11.30 4.73
C LEU A 210 12.07 10.16 4.81
N ARG A 211 12.06 9.23 3.84
CA ARG A 211 11.18 8.06 3.88
C ARG A 211 11.57 7.10 4.99
N LEU A 212 12.86 6.76 5.08
CA LEU A 212 13.36 5.72 5.97
C LEU A 212 13.43 6.19 7.44
N THR A 213 13.61 7.50 7.68
CA THR A 213 13.65 8.10 9.02
C THR A 213 12.27 8.45 9.59
N ARG A 214 11.18 8.07 8.92
CA ARG A 214 9.85 8.09 9.54
C ARG A 214 9.74 7.13 10.72
N ASP A 215 10.58 6.10 10.75
CA ASP A 215 10.82 5.28 11.94
C ASP A 215 11.86 5.98 12.82
N PHE A 216 11.50 6.20 14.08
CA PHE A 216 12.34 6.86 15.07
C PHE A 216 13.71 6.19 15.22
N ASN A 217 13.81 4.87 15.12
CA ASN A 217 15.08 4.16 15.27
C ASN A 217 16.08 4.51 14.16
N ASN A 218 15.58 4.72 12.94
CA ASN A 218 16.42 5.11 11.80
C ASN A 218 16.82 6.59 11.85
N ALA A 219 15.97 7.44 12.44
CA ALA A 219 16.26 8.87 12.59
C ALA A 219 17.48 9.13 13.49
N LYS A 220 17.71 8.28 14.49
CA LYS A 220 18.88 8.37 15.39
C LYS A 220 20.23 8.27 14.67
N ILE A 221 20.28 7.75 13.45
CA ILE A 221 21.53 7.59 12.68
C ILE A 221 22.11 8.96 12.24
N PHE A 222 21.28 10.00 12.21
CA PHE A 222 21.69 11.37 11.87
C PHE A 222 22.28 12.15 13.05
N VAL A 223 22.13 11.63 14.27
CA VAL A 223 22.62 12.25 15.51
C VAL A 223 23.99 11.67 15.84
#